data_AF-A0A8D0KCN7-F1
#
_entry.id   AF-A0A8D0KCN7-F1
#
_cell.length_a   1.000
_cell.length_b   1.000
_cell.length_c   1.000
_cell.angle_alpha   90.00
_cell.angle_beta   90.00
_cell.angle_gamma   90.00
#
_symmetry.space_group_name_H-M   'P 1'
#
loop_
_entity.id
_entity.type
_entity.pdbx_description
1 polymer ?
#
loop_
_entity_poly.entity_id
_entity_poly.type
_entity_poly.pdbx_seq_one_letter_code
_entity_poly.pdbx_strand_id
1 'polypeptide(L)'
;MTRILEATNSLFLPLPPGFHTLHTILGVRCLPLHNLLHYIDNGVLLLTETAVTRLMKDLDNTEKNEKLKFSIIVRLPPLIGQKICRLWDHPVSSNIISRNHVKHLLQNYNKQPQSCVMDKTSFSVEFLPLNFLIEILTDMESSDPALYAFEGHDNVDAKFVEEAALKHTTALLGL
;
A
#
# COMPACT_ATOMS: atom_id res chain seq x y z
N MET A 1 -20.82 12.87 -22.23
CA MET A 1 -19.48 12.42 -22.68
C MET A 1 -19.46 10.95 -23.14
N THR A 2 -20.57 10.20 -23.06
CA THR A 2 -20.60 8.76 -23.33
C THR A 2 -20.98 8.36 -24.76
N ARG A 3 -21.46 9.31 -25.58
CA ARG A 3 -21.98 9.01 -26.94
C ARG A 3 -20.99 8.29 -27.84
N ILE A 4 -19.70 8.59 -27.73
CA ILE A 4 -18.65 7.91 -28.52
C ILE A 4 -18.47 6.47 -28.04
N LEU A 5 -18.47 6.25 -26.71
CA LEU A 5 -18.38 4.92 -26.11
C LEU A 5 -19.61 4.08 -26.50
N GLU A 6 -20.81 4.66 -26.42
CA GLU A 6 -22.08 4.02 -26.80
C GLU A 6 -22.11 3.67 -28.30
N ALA A 7 -21.68 4.60 -29.18
CA ALA A 7 -21.61 4.35 -30.62
C ALA A 7 -20.58 3.28 -30.98
N THR A 8 -19.45 3.24 -30.27
CA THR A 8 -18.41 2.23 -30.50
C THR A 8 -18.89 0.84 -30.07
N ASN A 9 -19.57 0.77 -28.92
CA ASN A 9 -20.16 -0.48 -28.42
C ASN A 9 -21.29 -0.98 -29.33
N SER A 10 -22.14 -0.10 -29.86
CA SER A 10 -23.23 -0.50 -30.77
C SER A 10 -22.74 -0.97 -32.13
N LEU A 11 -21.63 -0.41 -32.62
CA LEU A 11 -21.01 -0.76 -33.91
C LEU A 11 -19.97 -1.88 -33.79
N PHE A 12 -19.73 -2.43 -32.59
CA PHE A 12 -18.69 -3.44 -32.31
C PHE A 12 -17.30 -3.04 -32.82
N LEU A 13 -17.00 -1.75 -32.84
CA LEU A 13 -15.71 -1.24 -33.28
C LEU A 13 -14.69 -1.28 -32.12
N PRO A 14 -13.41 -1.58 -32.38
CA PRO A 14 -12.39 -1.48 -31.34
C PRO A 14 -12.13 -0.02 -30.98
N LEU A 15 -12.04 0.28 -29.68
CA LEU A 15 -11.67 1.60 -29.20
C LEU A 15 -10.17 1.85 -29.47
N PRO A 16 -9.78 3.10 -29.79
CA PRO A 16 -8.36 3.46 -29.90
C PRO A 16 -7.60 3.18 -28.61
N PRO A 17 -6.32 2.78 -28.69
CA PRO A 17 -5.49 2.57 -27.51
C PRO A 17 -5.40 3.85 -26.68
N GLY A 18 -5.64 3.74 -25.37
CA GLY A 18 -5.60 4.88 -24.44
C GLY A 18 -6.90 5.70 -24.35
N PHE A 19 -7.96 5.33 -25.08
CA PHE A 19 -9.26 6.01 -24.99
C PHE A 19 -9.78 6.05 -23.54
N HIS A 20 -9.78 4.92 -22.84
CA HIS A 20 -10.26 4.85 -21.45
C HIS A 20 -9.44 5.73 -20.50
N THR A 21 -8.12 5.79 -20.72
CA THR A 21 -7.22 6.64 -19.95
C THR A 21 -7.57 8.12 -20.13
N LEU A 22 -7.77 8.57 -21.37
CA LEU A 22 -8.17 9.94 -21.68
C LEU A 22 -9.57 10.25 -21.14
N HIS A 23 -10.52 9.34 -21.34
CA HIS A 23 -11.91 9.50 -20.91
C HIS A 23 -12.00 9.67 -19.40
N THR A 24 -11.24 8.89 -18.63
CA THR A 24 -11.16 9.00 -17.17
C THR A 24 -10.50 10.30 -16.71
N ILE A 25 -9.39 10.72 -17.33
CA ILE A 25 -8.71 11.99 -17.00
C ILE A 25 -9.63 13.19 -17.28
N LEU A 26 -10.33 13.19 -18.42
CA LEU A 26 -11.30 14.22 -18.76
C LEU A 26 -12.46 14.22 -17.76
N GLY A 27 -12.96 13.03 -17.39
CA GLY A 27 -13.99 12.87 -16.37
C GLY A 27 -13.60 13.54 -15.06
N VAL A 28 -12.38 13.31 -14.57
CA VAL A 28 -11.88 13.93 -13.32
C VAL A 28 -11.87 15.46 -13.41
N ARG A 29 -11.42 16.03 -14.54
CA ARG A 29 -11.30 17.48 -14.70
C ARG A 29 -12.64 18.19 -14.89
N CYS A 30 -13.64 17.48 -15.42
CA CYS A 30 -14.90 18.09 -15.83
C CYS A 30 -16.10 17.74 -14.95
N LEU A 31 -16.00 16.75 -14.06
CA LEU A 31 -17.11 16.29 -13.24
C LEU A 31 -16.90 16.60 -11.76
N PRO A 32 -17.97 16.93 -11.01
CA PRO A 32 -17.88 16.97 -9.55
C PRO A 32 -17.67 15.56 -8.99
N LEU A 33 -17.01 15.47 -7.83
CA LEU A 33 -16.59 14.21 -7.19
C LEU A 33 -17.71 13.16 -7.12
N HIS A 34 -18.91 13.53 -6.67
CA HIS A 34 -20.02 12.58 -6.52
C HIS A 34 -20.43 11.94 -7.85
N ASN A 35 -20.51 12.73 -8.93
CA ASN A 35 -20.85 12.22 -10.26
C ASN A 35 -19.72 11.37 -10.81
N LEU A 36 -18.47 11.80 -10.63
CA LEU A 36 -17.30 11.04 -11.04
C LEU A 36 -17.33 9.62 -10.44
N LEU A 37 -17.53 9.53 -9.13
CA LEU A 37 -17.59 8.23 -8.44
C LEU A 37 -18.75 7.38 -8.93
N HIS A 38 -19.93 7.98 -9.13
CA HIS A 38 -21.07 7.27 -9.71
C HIS A 38 -20.78 6.71 -11.11
N TYR A 39 -20.09 7.46 -11.97
CA TYR A 39 -19.71 6.96 -13.30
C TYR A 39 -18.64 5.86 -13.25
N ILE A 40 -17.74 5.90 -12.26
CA ILE A 40 -16.76 4.84 -12.01
C ILE A 40 -17.47 3.57 -11.53
N ASP A 41 -18.35 3.71 -10.54
CA ASP A 41 -19.06 2.59 -9.91
C ASP A 41 -19.98 1.86 -10.92
N ASN A 42 -20.56 2.60 -11.88
CA ASN A 42 -21.36 2.03 -12.97
C ASN A 42 -20.54 1.54 -14.18
N GLY A 43 -19.20 1.63 -14.14
CA GLY A 43 -18.33 1.14 -15.22
C GLY A 43 -18.30 2.01 -16.48
N VAL A 44 -18.86 3.23 -16.45
CA VAL A 44 -18.80 4.19 -17.57
C VAL A 44 -17.40 4.77 -17.70
N LEU A 45 -16.75 5.05 -16.57
CA LEU A 45 -15.36 5.47 -16.48
C LEU A 45 -14.50 4.31 -15.96
N LEU A 46 -13.78 3.68 -16.88
CA LEU A 46 -12.91 2.55 -16.54
C LEU A 46 -11.59 3.05 -15.93
N LEU A 47 -11.32 2.59 -14.71
CA LEU A 47 -10.07 2.84 -14.00
C LEU A 47 -9.01 1.83 -14.47
N THR A 48 -8.18 2.24 -15.43
CA THR A 48 -7.00 1.47 -15.85
C THR A 48 -5.78 1.83 -15.00
N GLU A 49 -4.82 0.92 -14.85
CA GLU A 49 -3.56 1.17 -14.12
C GLU A 49 -2.84 2.42 -14.66
N THR A 50 -2.80 2.59 -15.99
CA THR A 50 -2.19 3.77 -16.64
C THR A 50 -2.95 5.07 -16.36
N ALA A 51 -4.27 5.02 -16.24
CA ALA A 51 -5.09 6.18 -15.91
C ALA A 51 -4.84 6.62 -14.48
N VAL A 52 -4.85 5.70 -13.54
CA VAL A 52 -4.69 6.05 -12.13
C VAL A 52 -3.26 6.48 -11.82
N THR A 53 -2.24 5.84 -12.40
CA THR A 53 -0.84 6.26 -12.23
C THR A 53 -0.58 7.67 -12.75
N ARG A 54 -1.14 8.04 -13.91
CA ARG A 54 -1.10 9.42 -14.41
C ARG A 54 -1.88 10.37 -13.50
N LEU A 55 -3.06 9.96 -13.07
CA LEU A 55 -3.91 10.74 -12.19
C LEU A 55 -3.22 11.08 -10.85
N MET A 56 -2.52 10.12 -10.26
CA MET A 56 -1.78 10.34 -9.01
C MET A 56 -0.63 11.33 -9.16
N LYS A 57 -0.02 11.43 -10.36
CA LYS A 57 1.03 12.40 -10.68
C LYS A 57 0.48 13.78 -11.02
N ASP A 58 -0.63 13.84 -11.74
CA ASP A 58 -1.21 15.09 -12.23
C ASP A 58 -1.93 15.89 -11.12
N LEU A 59 -2.50 15.21 -10.12
CA LEU A 59 -3.18 15.85 -9.01
C LEU A 59 -2.20 16.18 -7.88
N ASP A 60 -2.29 17.39 -7.38
CA ASP A 60 -1.64 17.84 -6.15
C ASP A 60 -2.27 17.22 -4.90
N ASN A 61 -1.59 17.35 -3.75
CA ASN A 61 -2.03 16.82 -2.46
C ASN A 61 -2.86 17.83 -1.65
N THR A 62 -3.69 18.65 -2.30
CA THR A 62 -4.70 19.44 -1.59
C THR A 62 -5.77 18.51 -1.00
N GLU A 63 -6.36 18.85 0.16
CA GLU A 63 -7.36 18.03 0.87
C GLU A 63 -8.49 17.49 -0.03
N LYS A 64 -8.99 18.32 -0.97
CA LYS A 64 -10.02 17.90 -1.93
C LYS A 64 -9.53 16.80 -2.88
N ASN A 65 -8.30 16.92 -3.35
CA ASN A 65 -7.68 16.00 -4.30
C ASN A 65 -7.19 14.73 -3.61
N GLU A 66 -6.74 14.82 -2.36
CA GLU A 66 -6.47 13.65 -1.52
C GLU A 66 -7.74 12.82 -1.31
N LYS A 67 -8.87 13.45 -0.94
CA LYS A 67 -10.17 12.76 -0.83
C LYS A 67 -10.54 12.04 -2.13
N LEU A 68 -10.30 12.68 -3.28
CA LEU A 68 -10.52 12.06 -4.59
C LEU A 68 -9.57 10.88 -4.84
N LYS A 69 -8.26 11.03 -4.61
CA LYS A 69 -7.26 9.96 -4.74
C LYS A 69 -7.64 8.74 -3.89
N PHE A 70 -7.99 8.96 -2.62
CA PHE A 70 -8.46 7.90 -1.71
C PHE A 70 -9.72 7.21 -2.23
N SER A 71 -10.72 7.99 -2.65
CA SER A 71 -11.98 7.45 -3.14
C SER A 71 -11.80 6.57 -4.39
N ILE A 72 -10.79 6.85 -5.21
CA ILE A 72 -10.42 6.05 -6.38
C ILE A 72 -9.65 4.80 -5.96
N ILE A 73 -8.64 4.92 -5.09
CA ILE A 73 -7.82 3.78 -4.63
C ILE A 73 -8.68 2.69 -4.00
N VAL A 74 -9.66 3.07 -3.16
CA VAL A 74 -10.54 2.12 -2.47
C VAL A 74 -11.40 1.29 -3.44
N ARG A 75 -11.66 1.81 -4.65
CA ARG A 75 -12.46 1.14 -5.68
C ARG A 75 -11.62 0.24 -6.60
N LEU A 76 -10.30 0.26 -6.46
CA LEU A 76 -9.42 -0.52 -7.32
C LEU A 76 -9.28 -1.96 -6.80
N PRO A 77 -9.03 -2.92 -7.70
CA PRO A 77 -8.58 -4.26 -7.32
C PRO A 77 -7.34 -4.18 -6.43
N PRO A 78 -7.20 -5.04 -5.40
CA PRO A 78 -6.12 -4.97 -4.41
C PRO A 78 -4.71 -4.92 -5.01
N LEU A 79 -4.46 -5.70 -6.07
CA LEU A 79 -3.17 -5.76 -6.76
C LEU A 79 -2.79 -4.42 -7.41
N ILE A 80 -3.76 -3.75 -8.02
CA ILE A 80 -3.55 -2.46 -8.70
C ILE A 80 -3.44 -1.36 -7.64
N GLY A 81 -4.29 -1.39 -6.61
CA GLY A 81 -4.25 -0.46 -5.49
C GLY A 81 -2.90 -0.48 -4.77
N GLN A 82 -2.32 -1.65 -4.52
CA GLN A 82 -1.02 -1.77 -3.86
C GLN A 82 0.11 -1.14 -4.67
N LYS A 83 0.17 -1.37 -5.98
CA LYS A 83 1.15 -0.73 -6.87
C LYS A 83 1.02 0.80 -6.86
N ILE A 84 -0.21 1.31 -6.87
CA ILE A 84 -0.46 2.75 -6.88
C ILE A 84 -0.13 3.38 -5.52
N CYS A 85 -0.44 2.72 -4.42
CA CYS A 85 -0.03 3.16 -3.09
C CYS A 85 1.49 3.31 -3.00
N ARG A 86 2.26 2.38 -3.58
CA ARG A 86 3.73 2.46 -3.61
C ARG A 86 4.28 3.67 -4.37
N LEU A 87 3.55 4.13 -5.39
CA LEU A 87 3.92 5.28 -6.22
C LEU A 87 3.49 6.61 -5.61
N TRP A 88 2.59 6.61 -4.65
CA TRP A 88 2.06 7.82 -4.04
C TRP A 88 2.83 8.18 -2.77
N ASP A 89 3.54 9.30 -2.79
CA ASP A 89 4.24 9.86 -1.62
C ASP A 89 3.24 10.46 -0.62
N HIS A 90 2.67 9.62 0.24
CA HIS A 90 1.70 10.04 1.27
C HIS A 90 1.89 9.22 2.57
N PRO A 91 1.72 9.79 3.77
CA PRO A 91 1.88 9.05 5.03
C PRO A 91 0.98 7.81 5.13
N VAL A 92 -0.21 7.85 4.50
CA VAL A 92 -1.11 6.69 4.47
C VAL A 92 -0.58 5.55 3.61
N SER A 93 0.10 5.82 2.49
CA SER A 93 0.71 4.75 1.70
C SER A 93 1.88 4.13 2.45
N SER A 94 2.72 4.96 3.10
CA SER A 94 3.81 4.49 3.97
C SER A 94 3.30 3.55 5.08
N ASN A 95 2.20 3.92 5.75
CA ASN A 95 1.57 3.06 6.77
C ASN A 95 1.03 1.74 6.21
N ILE A 96 0.46 1.75 5.00
CA ILE A 96 -0.02 0.52 4.35
C ILE A 96 1.17 -0.39 3.97
N ILE A 97 2.24 0.19 3.43
CA ILE A 97 3.46 -0.53 3.05
C ILE A 97 4.10 -1.16 4.29
N SER A 98 4.29 -0.40 5.37
CA SER A 98 4.90 -0.91 6.59
C SER A 98 4.07 -2.03 7.25
N ARG A 99 2.74 -1.89 7.30
CA ARG A 99 1.85 -2.95 7.81
C ARG A 99 1.92 -4.23 6.97
N ASN A 100 1.96 -4.09 5.65
CA ASN A 100 2.09 -5.24 4.76
C ASN A 100 3.45 -5.93 4.92
N HIS A 101 4.50 -5.14 5.13
CA HIS A 101 5.84 -5.65 5.40
C HIS A 101 5.88 -6.45 6.70
N VAL A 102 5.41 -5.87 7.82
CA VAL A 102 5.30 -6.57 9.11
C VAL A 102 4.44 -7.82 9.01
N LYS A 103 3.32 -7.76 8.30
CA LYS A 103 2.46 -8.93 8.07
C LYS A 103 3.24 -10.06 7.37
N HIS A 104 4.01 -9.75 6.33
CA HIS A 104 4.80 -10.74 5.61
C HIS A 104 5.91 -11.33 6.49
N LEU A 105 6.61 -10.48 7.23
CA LEU A 105 7.62 -10.89 8.21
C LEU A 105 7.04 -11.89 9.22
N LEU A 106 5.89 -11.56 9.82
CA LEU A 106 5.21 -12.43 10.80
C LEU A 106 4.63 -13.71 10.18
N GLN A 107 4.17 -13.67 8.93
CA GLN A 107 3.64 -14.85 8.24
C GLN A 107 4.72 -15.87 7.89
N ASN A 108 5.95 -15.40 7.61
CA ASN A 108 7.08 -16.27 7.32
C ASN A 108 7.76 -16.81 8.58
N TYR A 109 7.42 -16.26 9.76
CA TYR A 109 7.83 -16.79 11.05
C TYR A 109 7.13 -18.13 11.34
N ASN A 110 7.65 -19.22 10.77
CA ASN A 110 7.19 -20.59 10.99
C ASN A 110 8.11 -21.32 11.97
N LYS A 111 8.27 -20.81 13.20
CA LYS A 111 8.79 -21.65 14.28
C LYS A 111 7.64 -22.40 14.95
N GLN A 112 7.80 -23.72 15.08
CA GLN A 112 7.01 -24.53 16.01
C GLN A 112 6.95 -23.81 17.37
N PRO A 113 5.82 -23.88 18.10
CA PRO A 113 5.71 -23.24 19.41
C PRO A 113 6.83 -23.79 20.28
N GLN A 114 7.92 -23.03 20.40
CA GLN A 114 8.93 -23.33 21.39
C GLN A 114 8.21 -23.08 22.70
N SER A 115 7.94 -24.19 23.39
CA SER A 115 7.49 -24.22 24.77
C SER A 115 8.31 -23.17 25.51
N CYS A 116 7.66 -22.06 25.88
CA CYS A 116 8.25 -20.97 26.62
C CYS A 116 8.57 -21.49 28.02
N VAL A 117 9.64 -22.27 28.13
CA VAL A 117 10.27 -22.61 29.41
C VAL A 117 11.10 -21.39 29.76
N MET A 118 10.42 -20.41 30.35
CA MET A 118 11.08 -19.29 31.01
C MET A 118 12.00 -19.87 32.08
N ASP A 119 13.30 -19.93 31.81
CA ASP A 119 14.29 -20.18 32.85
C ASP A 119 14.20 -19.04 33.85
N LYS A 120 13.66 -19.38 35.02
CA LYS A 120 13.42 -18.47 36.14
C LYS A 120 14.75 -18.02 36.72
N THR A 121 15.39 -17.03 36.10
CA THR A 121 16.44 -16.26 36.76
C THR A 121 16.23 -14.77 36.53
N SER A 122 16.15 -14.06 37.65
CA SER A 122 16.06 -12.60 37.83
C SER A 122 14.76 -11.90 37.40
N PHE A 123 14.03 -11.52 38.44
CA PHE A 123 13.05 -10.45 38.53
C PHE A 123 13.25 -9.28 37.53
N SER A 124 12.48 -9.27 36.45
CA SER A 124 11.82 -8.06 35.97
C SER A 124 10.36 -8.42 35.69
N VAL A 125 9.42 -7.75 36.36
CA VAL A 125 8.01 -7.79 35.92
C VAL A 125 7.92 -6.81 34.77
N GLU A 126 8.53 -7.16 33.66
CA GLU A 126 8.37 -6.47 32.39
C GLU A 126 7.28 -7.22 31.63
N PHE A 127 6.34 -6.45 31.07
CA PHE A 127 5.11 -6.93 30.47
C PHE A 127 5.38 -8.16 29.58
N LEU A 128 5.01 -9.37 30.05
CA LEU A 128 5.28 -10.64 29.36
C LEU A 128 4.95 -10.62 27.86
N PRO A 129 3.87 -9.95 27.39
CA PRO A 129 3.60 -9.82 25.95
C PRO A 129 4.66 -9.05 25.16
N LEU A 130 5.30 -8.05 25.77
CA LEU A 130 6.33 -7.23 25.13
C LEU A 130 7.68 -7.94 25.11
N ASN A 131 8.06 -8.62 26.19
CA ASN A 131 9.31 -9.37 26.22
C ASN A 131 9.30 -10.54 25.22
N PHE A 132 8.16 -11.24 25.12
CA PHE A 132 7.95 -12.27 24.12
C PHE A 132 8.02 -11.72 22.69
N LEU A 133 7.45 -10.52 22.47
CA LEU A 133 7.55 -9.85 21.17
C LEU A 133 8.99 -9.44 20.85
N ILE A 134 9.76 -8.93 21.82
CA ILE A 134 11.17 -8.59 21.66
C ILE A 134 11.98 -9.83 21.28
N GLU A 135 11.74 -10.98 21.93
CA GLU A 135 12.40 -12.25 21.64
C GLU A 135 12.09 -12.76 20.23
N ILE A 136 10.84 -12.64 19.77
CA ILE A 136 10.48 -12.97 18.38
C ILE A 136 11.22 -12.06 17.40
N LEU A 137 11.26 -10.75 17.66
CA LEU A 137 11.89 -9.79 16.76
C LEU A 137 13.42 -10.00 16.67
N THR A 138 14.10 -10.27 17.78
CA THR A 138 15.55 -10.56 17.78
C THR A 138 15.87 -11.87 17.07
N ASP A 139 15.01 -12.87 17.23
CA ASP A 139 15.13 -14.14 16.51
C ASP A 139 14.93 -13.98 14.99
N MET A 140 13.99 -13.14 14.57
CA MET A 140 13.76 -12.79 13.15
C MET A 140 14.95 -12.06 12.53
N GLU A 141 15.58 -11.13 13.25
CA GLU A 141 16.80 -10.44 12.81
C GLU A 141 17.96 -11.44 12.58
N SER A 142 18.11 -12.41 13.48
CA SER A 142 19.20 -13.39 13.41
C SER A 142 19.03 -14.45 12.32
N SER A 143 17.79 -14.76 11.94
CA SER A 143 17.46 -15.91 11.09
C SER A 143 17.36 -15.59 9.61
N ASP A 144 17.12 -14.34 9.21
CA ASP A 144 16.74 -14.04 7.84
C ASP A 144 17.48 -12.84 7.21
N PRO A 145 18.71 -13.04 6.69
CA PRO A 145 19.38 -12.12 5.79
C PRO A 145 18.95 -12.28 4.31
N ALA A 146 17.97 -13.13 3.96
CA ALA A 146 17.77 -13.61 2.58
C ALA A 146 16.39 -13.40 1.93
N LEU A 147 15.32 -12.99 2.65
CA LEU A 147 14.01 -12.68 2.03
C LEU A 147 13.93 -11.35 1.26
N TYR A 148 15.07 -10.72 0.95
CA TYR A 148 15.21 -9.33 0.49
C TYR A 148 14.99 -9.10 -1.02
N ALA A 149 14.47 -10.06 -1.77
CA ALA A 149 14.24 -9.91 -3.21
C ALA A 149 12.88 -9.25 -3.54
N PHE A 150 12.48 -8.19 -2.82
CA PHE A 150 11.38 -7.33 -3.28
C PHE A 150 11.96 -6.11 -3.98
N GLU A 151 12.42 -6.36 -5.22
CA GLU A 151 12.94 -5.37 -6.14
C GLU A 151 11.78 -4.53 -6.70
N GLY A 152 11.34 -3.58 -5.89
CA GLY A 152 10.47 -2.49 -6.30
C GLY A 152 11.00 -1.21 -5.68
N HIS A 153 11.20 -0.16 -6.49
CA HIS A 153 11.37 1.19 -5.98
C HIS A 153 10.07 1.62 -5.27
N ASP A 154 9.88 1.14 -4.04
CA ASP A 154 8.88 1.68 -3.14
C ASP A 154 9.36 3.07 -2.72
N ASN A 155 8.45 4.03 -2.63
CA ASN A 155 8.77 5.39 -2.20
C ASN A 155 9.40 5.46 -0.79
N VAL A 156 9.24 4.39 0.00
CA VAL A 156 9.82 4.22 1.33
C VAL A 156 10.64 2.95 1.33
N ASP A 157 11.95 3.07 1.58
CA ASP A 157 12.82 1.93 1.84
C ASP A 157 12.49 1.36 3.23
N ALA A 158 11.61 0.35 3.25
CA ALA A 158 11.17 -0.31 4.48
C ALA A 158 12.36 -0.88 5.29
N LYS A 159 13.44 -1.31 4.62
CA LYS A 159 14.64 -1.85 5.28
C LYS A 159 15.40 -0.76 6.00
N PHE A 160 15.59 0.39 5.36
CA PHE A 160 16.21 1.54 5.99
C PHE A 160 15.41 2.01 7.22
N VAL A 161 14.08 2.03 7.11
CA VAL A 161 13.20 2.43 8.22
C VAL A 161 13.30 1.43 9.38
N GLU A 162 13.31 0.13 9.09
CA GLU A 162 13.46 -0.92 10.10
C GLU A 162 14.81 -0.83 10.83
N GLU A 163 15.91 -0.76 10.07
CA GLU A 163 17.26 -0.66 10.64
C GLU A 163 17.44 0.61 11.47
N ALA A 164 16.91 1.75 10.99
CA ALA A 164 16.95 3.01 11.72
C ALA A 164 16.11 2.96 12.99
N ALA A 165 14.89 2.40 12.92
CA ALA A 165 14.01 2.25 14.08
C ALA A 165 14.62 1.33 15.14
N LEU A 166 15.22 0.22 14.72
CA LEU A 166 15.88 -0.72 15.63
C LEU A 166 17.07 -0.05 16.32
N LYS A 167 17.98 0.58 15.56
CA LYS A 167 19.14 1.31 16.13
C LYS A 167 18.73 2.40 17.11
N HIS A 168 17.67 3.14 16.81
CA HIS A 168 17.13 4.14 17.73
C HIS A 168 16.57 3.51 19.00
N THR A 169 15.91 2.37 18.88
CA THR A 169 15.30 1.67 20.01
C THR A 169 16.36 1.01 20.89
N THR A 170 17.37 0.35 20.33
CA THR A 170 18.48 -0.24 21.08
C THR A 170 19.28 0.84 21.81
N ALA A 171 19.57 1.97 21.15
CA ALA A 171 20.22 3.12 21.79
C ALA A 171 19.40 3.70 22.96
N LEU A 172 18.07 3.74 22.84
CA LEU A 172 17.18 4.21 23.91
C LEU A 172 17.07 3.23 25.08
N LEU A 173 17.10 1.93 24.78
CA LEU A 173 17.04 0.85 25.77
C LEU A 173 18.41 0.53 26.40
N GLY A 174 19.50 1.08 25.87
CA GLY A 174 20.86 0.82 26.35
C GLY A 174 21.36 -0.61 26.08
N LEU A 175 20.83 -1.23 25.02
CA LEU A 175 21.18 -2.58 24.54
C LEU A 175 22.25 -2.54 23.45
#